data_AF-A0A960R072-F1
#
_entry.id   AF-A0A960R072-F1
#
_cell.length_a   1.000
_cell.length_b   1.000
_cell.length_c   1.000
_cell.angle_alpha   90.00
_cell.angle_beta   90.00
_cell.angle_gamma   90.00
#
_symmetry.space_group_name_H-M   'P 1'
#
loop_
_entity.id
_entity.type
_entity.pdbx_description
1 polymer ?
#
loop_
_entity_poly.entity_id
_entity_poly.type
_entity_poly.pdbx_seq_one_letter_code
_entity_poly.pdbx_strand_id
1 'polypeptide(L)'
;AITLLRGHFPDLKIRMINVVDIFTLIPHDRHPHGFDTETFEADFTRDKPVIFAFHGHPRVIHELTYKRANPHRFHVRGYIEEGTTTTPFDMVVCNQMSRYHLAMEAIHRVPRLQSQGGDFIEHCKQILSRHKTYIYEHGEDLPEVLEWTWKRP
;
A
#
# COMPACT_ATOMS: atom_id res chain seq x y z
N ALA A 1 -0.82 6.35 -4.15
CA ALA A 1 0.44 5.63 -4.38
C ALA A 1 0.65 5.37 -5.87
N ILE A 2 -0.24 4.63 -6.54
CA ILE A 2 -0.11 4.27 -7.97
C ILE A 2 0.10 5.49 -8.87
N THR A 3 -0.68 6.56 -8.70
CA THR A 3 -0.51 7.81 -9.49
C THR A 3 0.88 8.44 -9.30
N LEU A 4 1.42 8.44 -8.08
CA LEU A 4 2.76 8.96 -7.78
C LEU A 4 3.83 8.12 -8.48
N LEU A 5 3.71 6.79 -8.37
CA LEU A 5 4.63 5.83 -9.00
C LEU A 5 4.62 5.94 -10.52
N ARG A 6 3.44 6.05 -11.15
CA ARG A 6 3.34 6.24 -12.60
C ARG A 6 3.94 7.56 -13.07
N GLY A 7 3.82 8.62 -12.27
CA GLY A 7 4.41 9.93 -12.59
C GLY A 7 5.94 9.92 -12.59
N HIS A 8 6.56 9.18 -11.67
CA HIS A 8 8.02 9.13 -11.51
C HIS A 8 8.68 7.96 -12.26
N PHE A 9 7.97 6.84 -12.41
CA PHE A 9 8.45 5.61 -13.04
C PHE A 9 7.44 5.12 -14.08
N PRO A 10 7.33 5.79 -15.25
CA PRO A 10 6.29 5.51 -16.24
C PRO A 10 6.40 4.10 -16.86
N ASP A 11 7.58 3.49 -16.82
CA ASP A 11 7.84 2.13 -17.29
C ASP A 11 7.46 1.04 -16.27
N LEU A 12 7.18 1.42 -15.01
CA LEU A 12 6.77 0.50 -13.96
C LEU A 12 5.38 -0.07 -14.25
N LYS A 13 5.32 -1.39 -14.46
CA LYS A 13 4.06 -2.12 -14.61
C LYS A 13 3.45 -2.41 -13.23
N ILE A 14 2.24 -1.91 -13.02
CA ILE A 14 1.49 -2.06 -11.77
C ILE A 14 0.11 -2.63 -12.08
N ARG A 15 -0.25 -3.71 -11.39
CA ARG A 15 -1.62 -4.23 -11.33
C ARG A 15 -2.28 -3.73 -10.05
N MET A 16 -3.48 -3.18 -10.17
CA MET A 16 -4.31 -2.81 -9.02
C MET A 16 -5.38 -3.89 -8.84
N ILE A 17 -5.49 -4.39 -7.62
CA ILE A 17 -6.49 -5.38 -7.23
C ILE A 17 -7.28 -4.80 -6.07
N ASN A 18 -8.60 -4.83 -6.20
CA ASN A 18 -9.51 -4.48 -5.11
C ASN A 18 -10.05 -5.76 -4.49
N VAL A 19 -9.75 -5.98 -3.21
CA VAL A 19 -10.22 -7.17 -2.47
C VAL A 19 -11.42 -6.76 -1.63
N VAL A 20 -12.57 -7.35 -1.93
CA VAL A 20 -13.83 -7.10 -1.21
C VAL A 20 -14.09 -8.22 -0.20
N ASP A 21 -14.09 -9.47 -0.67
CA ASP A 21 -14.17 -10.65 0.19
C ASP A 21 -12.75 -11.12 0.55
N ILE A 22 -12.32 -10.87 1.79
CA ILE A 22 -10.99 -11.26 2.25
C ILE A 22 -10.82 -12.77 2.43
N PHE A 23 -11.90 -13.54 2.54
CA PHE A 23 -11.82 -15.00 2.66
C PHE A 23 -11.38 -15.65 1.35
N THR A 24 -11.47 -14.95 0.22
CA THR A 24 -10.89 -15.37 -1.06
C THR A 24 -9.38 -15.61 -0.98
N LEU A 25 -8.69 -14.94 -0.03
CA LEU A 25 -7.26 -15.11 0.19
C LEU A 25 -6.91 -16.48 0.80
N ILE A 26 -7.84 -17.13 1.50
CA ILE A 26 -7.64 -18.47 2.06
C ILE A 26 -7.69 -19.51 0.93
N PRO A 27 -6.85 -20.54 0.91
CA PRO A 27 -6.97 -21.66 -0.03
C PRO A 27 -8.36 -22.31 -0.03
N HIS A 28 -8.86 -22.67 -1.23
CA HIS A 28 -10.20 -23.25 -1.41
C HIS A 28 -10.43 -24.55 -0.60
N ASP A 29 -9.39 -25.37 -0.39
CA ASP A 29 -9.45 -26.60 0.41
C ASP A 29 -9.72 -26.35 1.90
N ARG A 30 -9.63 -25.09 2.35
CA ARG A 30 -9.81 -24.68 3.76
C ARG A 30 -10.99 -23.77 4.00
N HIS A 31 -11.47 -23.09 2.97
CA HIS A 31 -12.62 -22.20 3.09
C HIS A 31 -13.40 -22.17 1.77
N PRO A 32 -14.74 -22.30 1.79
CA PRO A 32 -15.54 -22.40 0.56
C PRO A 32 -15.47 -21.15 -0.34
N HIS A 33 -15.18 -19.97 0.24
CA HIS A 33 -14.96 -18.73 -0.51
C HIS A 33 -13.53 -18.60 -1.07
N GLY A 34 -12.62 -19.47 -0.61
CA GLY A 34 -11.21 -19.39 -0.96
C GLY A 34 -10.99 -19.59 -2.45
N PHE A 35 -10.13 -18.78 -3.06
CA PHE A 35 -9.73 -19.01 -4.45
C PHE A 35 -8.88 -20.27 -4.58
N ASP A 36 -8.99 -20.98 -5.70
CA ASP A 36 -8.01 -21.98 -6.08
C ASP A 36 -6.64 -21.33 -6.35
N THR A 37 -5.63 -22.16 -6.62
CA THR A 37 -4.26 -21.67 -6.80
C THR A 37 -4.11 -20.85 -8.07
N GLU A 38 -4.74 -21.27 -9.17
CA GLU A 38 -4.62 -20.62 -10.47
C GLU A 38 -5.25 -19.22 -10.45
N THR A 39 -6.46 -19.11 -9.91
CA THR A 39 -7.19 -17.85 -9.76
C THR A 39 -6.42 -16.87 -8.87
N PHE A 40 -5.91 -17.37 -7.73
CA PHE A 40 -5.11 -16.53 -6.83
C PHE A 40 -3.80 -16.05 -7.49
N GLU A 41 -3.10 -16.91 -8.23
CA GLU A 41 -1.88 -16.55 -8.95
C GLU A 41 -2.15 -15.65 -10.17
N ALA A 42 -3.31 -15.78 -10.82
CA ALA A 42 -3.71 -14.89 -11.90
C ALA A 42 -3.81 -13.44 -11.42
N ASP A 43 -4.36 -13.23 -10.21
CA ASP A 43 -4.47 -11.92 -9.57
C ASP A 43 -3.13 -11.49 -8.96
N PHE A 44 -2.64 -12.22 -7.96
CA PHE A 44 -1.51 -11.76 -7.16
C PHE A 44 -0.15 -12.07 -7.77
N THR A 45 -0.07 -12.83 -8.86
CA THR A 45 1.17 -13.43 -9.42
C THR A 45 1.78 -14.47 -8.48
N ARG A 46 2.76 -15.24 -8.96
CA ARG A 46 3.47 -16.23 -8.14
C ARG A 46 4.70 -15.67 -7.42
N ASP A 47 5.34 -14.66 -8.01
CA ASP A 47 6.70 -14.22 -7.64
C ASP A 47 6.85 -12.71 -7.47
N LYS A 48 5.90 -11.89 -7.93
CA LYS A 48 6.02 -10.42 -7.83
C LYS A 48 5.64 -9.93 -6.43
N PRO A 49 6.30 -8.85 -5.95
CA PRO A 49 5.95 -8.25 -4.66
C PRO A 49 4.51 -7.71 -4.68
N VAL A 50 3.80 -7.92 -3.57
CA VAL A 50 2.44 -7.42 -3.37
C VAL A 50 2.45 -6.46 -2.20
N ILE A 51 2.06 -5.21 -2.46
CA ILE A 51 1.84 -4.21 -1.42
C ILE A 51 0.35 -4.20 -1.13
N PHE A 52 -0.01 -4.66 0.06
CA PHE A 52 -1.40 -4.84 0.45
C PHE A 52 -1.78 -3.77 1.47
N ALA A 53 -2.64 -2.84 1.08
CA ALA A 53 -3.22 -1.87 2.01
C ALA A 53 -4.51 -2.45 2.60
N PHE A 54 -4.58 -2.59 3.91
CA PHE A 54 -5.67 -3.25 4.63
C PHE A 54 -6.26 -2.32 5.69
N HIS A 55 -7.59 -2.35 5.86
CA HIS A 55 -8.27 -1.48 6.83
C HIS A 55 -8.05 -1.92 8.29
N GLY A 56 -7.77 -3.20 8.53
CA GLY A 56 -7.53 -3.76 9.85
C GLY A 56 -6.05 -4.06 10.12
N HIS A 57 -5.80 -4.92 11.09
CA HIS A 57 -4.45 -5.29 11.51
C HIS A 57 -3.72 -6.14 10.45
N PRO A 58 -2.46 -5.82 10.06
CA PRO A 58 -1.72 -6.52 9.00
C PRO A 58 -1.59 -8.03 9.18
N ARG A 59 -1.48 -8.49 10.44
CA ARG A 59 -1.34 -9.93 10.79
C ARG A 59 -2.46 -10.79 10.19
N VAL A 60 -3.68 -10.27 10.10
CA VAL A 60 -4.81 -11.02 9.52
C VAL A 60 -4.48 -11.46 8.10
N ILE A 61 -3.96 -10.57 7.26
CA ILE A 61 -3.65 -10.91 5.87
C ILE A 61 -2.51 -11.94 5.80
N HIS A 62 -1.52 -11.87 6.68
CA HIS A 62 -0.46 -12.88 6.76
C HIS A 62 -1.01 -14.25 7.16
N GLU A 63 -1.95 -14.30 8.11
CA GLU A 63 -2.63 -15.52 8.52
C GLU A 63 -3.52 -16.09 7.41
N LEU A 64 -4.20 -15.26 6.62
CA LEU A 64 -5.04 -15.72 5.51
C LEU A 64 -4.21 -16.25 4.33
N THR A 65 -3.01 -15.71 4.12
CA THR A 65 -2.16 -16.02 2.95
C THR A 65 -1.05 -17.02 3.22
N TYR A 66 -0.83 -17.48 4.45
CA TYR A 66 0.37 -18.27 4.83
C TYR A 66 0.61 -19.56 4.01
N LYS A 67 -0.45 -20.17 3.44
CA LYS A 67 -0.37 -21.36 2.59
C LYS A 67 -0.33 -21.08 1.09
N ARG A 68 -0.39 -19.81 0.69
CA ARG A 68 -0.25 -19.42 -0.72
C ARG A 68 1.19 -19.52 -1.16
N ALA A 69 1.44 -19.57 -2.47
CA ALA A 69 2.79 -19.60 -3.00
C ALA A 69 3.54 -18.29 -2.65
N ASN A 70 4.76 -18.43 -2.12
CA ASN A 70 5.64 -17.32 -1.73
C ASN A 70 4.96 -16.25 -0.87
N PRO A 71 4.39 -16.60 0.30
CA PRO A 71 3.55 -15.68 1.08
C PRO A 71 4.35 -14.49 1.63
N HIS A 72 5.68 -14.62 1.75
CA HIS A 72 6.58 -13.55 2.20
C HIS A 72 6.63 -12.33 1.25
N ARG A 73 6.14 -12.45 0.01
CA ARG A 73 6.04 -11.33 -0.95
C ARG A 73 4.88 -10.38 -0.65
N PHE A 74 3.96 -10.76 0.24
CA PHE A 74 2.91 -9.88 0.72
C PHE A 74 3.48 -8.95 1.78
N HIS A 75 3.52 -7.67 1.45
CA HIS A 75 3.96 -6.58 2.32
C HIS A 75 2.72 -5.78 2.71
N VAL A 76 2.18 -6.12 3.88
CA VAL A 76 0.88 -5.64 4.33
C VAL A 76 1.08 -4.38 5.16
N ARG A 77 0.36 -3.33 4.80
CA ARG A 77 0.21 -2.09 5.58
C ARG A 77 -1.23 -2.03 6.06
N GLY A 78 -1.42 -1.68 7.31
CA GLY A 78 -2.71 -1.74 7.99
C GLY A 78 -2.70 -0.89 9.24
N TYR A 79 -3.75 -1.00 10.03
CA TYR A 79 -3.82 -0.36 11.33
C TYR A 79 -2.80 -0.99 12.30
N ILE A 80 -1.98 -0.15 12.93
CA ILE A 80 -0.89 -0.55 13.85
C ILE A 80 -1.09 0.04 15.26
N GLU A 81 -2.33 0.36 15.63
CA GLU A 81 -2.68 0.97 16.93
C GLU A 81 -2.10 2.37 17.15
N GLU A 82 -1.79 3.09 16.06
CA GLU A 82 -1.34 4.48 16.11
C GLU A 82 -2.48 5.41 15.72
N GLY A 83 -2.77 6.39 16.57
CA GLY A 83 -3.86 7.32 16.33
C GLY A 83 -4.08 8.29 17.48
N THR A 84 -4.62 9.46 17.15
CA THR A 84 -5.03 10.48 18.12
C THR A 84 -6.09 11.38 17.49
N THR A 85 -6.55 12.40 18.20
CA THR A 85 -7.39 13.45 17.61
C THR A 85 -6.55 14.25 16.61
N THR A 86 -6.68 13.95 15.33
CA THR A 86 -5.90 14.57 14.24
C THR A 86 -6.73 14.58 12.94
N THR A 87 -6.13 15.05 11.84
CA THR A 87 -6.77 15.15 10.53
C THR A 87 -6.94 13.77 9.86
N PRO A 88 -7.88 13.61 8.91
CA PRO A 88 -8.13 12.32 8.25
C PRO A 88 -6.90 11.72 7.55
N PHE A 89 -6.10 12.52 6.85
CA PHE A 89 -4.89 11.99 6.22
C PHE A 89 -3.78 11.73 7.23
N ASP A 90 -3.70 12.51 8.31
CA ASP A 90 -2.73 12.24 9.37
C ASP A 90 -2.97 10.90 10.05
N MET A 91 -4.23 10.50 10.26
CA MET A 91 -4.56 9.16 10.78
C MET A 91 -3.95 8.02 9.95
N VAL A 92 -3.90 8.14 8.62
CA VAL A 92 -3.21 7.14 7.77
C VAL A 92 -1.70 7.35 7.70
N VAL A 93 -1.19 8.56 7.97
CA VAL A 93 0.25 8.82 8.12
C VAL A 93 0.78 8.16 9.39
N CYS A 94 0.10 8.30 10.53
CA CYS A 94 0.44 7.65 11.81
C CYS A 94 0.56 6.13 11.65
N ASN A 95 -0.33 5.52 10.87
CA ASN A 95 -0.32 4.09 10.59
C ASN A 95 0.61 3.65 9.44
N GLN A 96 1.46 4.55 8.92
CA GLN A 96 2.33 4.30 7.77
C GLN A 96 1.59 3.74 6.54
N MET A 97 0.33 4.14 6.38
CA MET A 97 -0.60 3.71 5.33
C MET A 97 -0.88 4.78 4.29
N SER A 98 -0.30 5.98 4.47
CA SER A 98 -0.49 7.07 3.53
C SER A 98 0.01 6.71 2.12
N ARG A 99 -0.50 7.44 1.12
CA ARG A 99 -0.12 7.25 -0.28
C ARG A 99 1.38 7.34 -0.55
N TYR A 100 2.12 8.04 0.30
CA TYR A 100 3.58 8.20 0.25
C TYR A 100 4.30 6.99 0.83
N HIS A 101 3.86 6.48 1.99
CA HIS A 101 4.39 5.24 2.56
C HIS A 101 4.23 4.05 1.61
N LEU A 102 3.03 3.88 1.05
CA LEU A 102 2.77 2.80 0.09
C LEU A 102 3.61 2.94 -1.19
N ALA A 103 3.92 4.16 -1.63
CA ALA A 103 4.77 4.37 -2.79
C ALA A 103 6.25 4.08 -2.47
N MET A 104 6.75 4.50 -1.30
CA MET A 104 8.10 4.14 -0.84
C MET A 104 8.26 2.63 -0.69
N GLU A 105 7.23 1.93 -0.19
CA GLU A 105 7.23 0.46 -0.11
C GLU A 105 7.46 -0.17 -1.50
N ALA A 106 6.86 0.36 -2.55
CA ALA A 106 7.09 -0.14 -3.91
C ALA A 106 8.55 -0.01 -4.35
N ILE A 107 9.20 1.10 -4.01
CA ILE A 107 10.61 1.30 -4.32
C ILE A 107 11.49 0.28 -3.60
N HIS A 108 11.20 0.04 -2.32
CA HIS A 108 11.95 -0.94 -1.53
C HIS A 108 11.78 -2.38 -2.01
N ARG A 109 10.68 -2.73 -2.67
CA ARG A 109 10.38 -4.13 -3.06
C ARG A 109 10.65 -4.44 -4.52
N VAL A 110 10.70 -3.46 -5.40
CA VAL A 110 11.02 -3.67 -6.82
C VAL A 110 12.54 -3.59 -6.99
N PRO A 111 13.25 -4.69 -7.32
CA PRO A 111 14.72 -4.72 -7.28
C PRO A 111 15.41 -3.62 -8.08
N ARG A 112 14.92 -3.33 -9.30
CA ARG A 112 15.46 -2.25 -10.14
C ARG A 112 15.34 -0.87 -9.46
N LEU A 113 14.22 -0.61 -8.79
CA LEU A 113 13.93 0.68 -8.18
C LEU A 113 14.72 0.91 -6.88
N GLN A 114 15.20 -0.13 -6.22
CA GLN A 114 16.05 0.03 -5.03
C GLN A 114 17.30 0.87 -5.32
N SER A 115 17.86 0.75 -6.52
CA SER A 115 19.03 1.53 -6.97
C SER A 115 18.70 2.91 -7.56
N GLN A 116 17.46 3.12 -8.01
CA GLN A 116 17.06 4.31 -8.79
C GLN A 116 16.10 5.25 -8.05
N GLY A 117 15.42 4.76 -7.01
CA GLY A 117 14.32 5.46 -6.36
C GLY A 117 14.70 6.25 -5.12
N GLY A 118 15.99 6.46 -4.85
CA GLY A 118 16.48 7.21 -3.69
C GLY A 118 15.88 8.62 -3.62
N ASP A 119 15.97 9.37 -4.72
CA ASP A 119 15.43 10.74 -4.81
C ASP A 119 13.91 10.78 -4.59
N PHE A 120 13.19 9.78 -5.10
CA PHE A 120 11.74 9.68 -4.90
C PHE A 120 11.36 9.38 -3.44
N ILE A 121 12.13 8.52 -2.76
CA ILE A 121 11.95 8.26 -1.33
C ILE A 121 12.17 9.55 -0.54
N GLU A 122 13.23 10.29 -0.86
CA GLU A 122 13.54 11.55 -0.18
C GLU A 122 12.45 12.60 -0.40
N HIS A 123 11.96 12.74 -1.64
CA HIS A 123 10.81 13.58 -1.95
C HIS A 123 9.57 13.20 -1.12
N CYS A 124 9.25 11.91 -1.01
CA CYS A 124 8.13 11.45 -0.19
C CYS A 124 8.32 11.79 1.30
N LYS A 125 9.53 11.64 1.84
CA LYS A 125 9.87 12.00 3.23
C LYS A 125 9.73 13.50 3.48
N GLN A 126 10.18 14.33 2.55
CA GLN A 126 10.02 15.78 2.63
C GLN A 126 8.55 16.19 2.69
N ILE A 127 7.69 15.57 1.88
CA ILE A 127 6.24 15.81 1.95
C ILE A 127 5.68 15.38 3.31
N LEU A 128 6.06 14.22 3.83
CA LEU A 128 5.60 13.75 5.15
C LEU A 128 6.06 14.69 6.28
N SER A 129 7.28 15.22 6.21
CA SER A 129 7.78 16.21 7.16
C SER A 129 7.01 17.53 7.06
N ARG A 130 6.72 17.99 5.84
CA ARG A 130 5.92 19.19 5.60
C ARG A 130 4.48 19.00 6.09
N HIS A 131 3.87 17.85 5.83
CA HIS A 131 2.55 17.47 6.32
C HIS A 131 2.47 17.61 7.84
N LYS A 132 3.44 17.03 8.56
CA LYS A 132 3.50 17.12 10.03
C LYS A 132 3.50 18.58 10.51
N THR A 133 4.29 19.44 9.87
CA THR A 133 4.34 20.87 10.24
C THR A 133 3.01 21.55 9.93
N TYR A 134 2.45 21.31 8.74
CA TYR A 134 1.23 21.95 8.25
C TYR A 134 0.00 21.63 9.12
N ILE A 135 -0.20 20.37 9.55
CA ILE A 135 -1.34 20.02 10.39
C ILE A 135 -1.28 20.70 11.77
N TYR A 136 -0.08 20.92 12.33
CA TYR A 136 0.07 21.61 13.61
C TYR A 136 -0.22 23.10 13.49
N GLU A 137 0.14 23.71 12.36
CA GLU A 137 -0.05 25.14 12.11
C GLU A 137 -1.47 25.49 11.68
N HIS A 138 -2.10 24.63 10.87
CA HIS A 138 -3.36 24.93 10.19
C HIS A 138 -4.55 24.08 10.66
N GLY A 139 -4.33 22.93 11.29
CA GLY A 139 -5.40 22.03 11.74
C GLY A 139 -6.15 21.31 10.61
N GLU A 140 -5.62 21.35 9.38
CA GLU A 140 -6.20 20.71 8.19
C GLU A 140 -5.11 19.98 7.39
N ASP A 141 -5.50 19.04 6.52
CA ASP A 141 -4.57 18.31 5.66
C ASP A 141 -3.97 19.19 4.57
N LEU A 142 -2.79 18.81 4.05
CA LEU A 142 -2.13 19.53 2.96
C LEU A 142 -3.09 19.74 1.76
N PRO A 143 -3.07 20.92 1.09
CA PRO A 143 -3.92 21.20 -0.06
C PRO A 143 -3.80 20.14 -1.17
N GLU A 144 -2.58 19.69 -1.47
CA GLU A 144 -2.33 18.65 -2.48
C GLU A 144 -2.89 17.25 -2.14
N VAL A 145 -3.28 17.04 -0.88
CA VAL A 145 -4.01 15.84 -0.43
C VAL A 145 -5.50 16.05 -0.62
N LEU A 146 -6.02 17.21 -0.19
CA LEU A 146 -7.45 17.57 -0.28
C LEU A 146 -7.93 17.74 -1.73
N GLU A 147 -7.10 18.36 -2.57
CA GLU A 147 -7.40 18.66 -3.98
C GLU A 147 -7.07 17.50 -4.93
N TRP A 148 -6.53 16.40 -4.40
CA TRP A 148 -6.14 15.28 -5.22
C TRP A 148 -7.36 14.59 -5.84
N THR A 149 -7.31 14.40 -7.15
CA THR A 149 -8.32 13.66 -7.90
C THR A 149 -7.68 12.57 -8.75
N TRP A 150 -8.40 11.46 -8.90
CA TRP A 150 -7.97 10.40 -9.80
C TRP A 150 -8.10 10.85 -11.26
N LYS A 151 -6.96 11.04 -11.93
CA LYS A 151 -6.92 11.25 -13.37
C LYS A 151 -6.97 9.89 -14.07
N ARG A 152 -8.02 9.65 -14.87
CA ARG A 152 -8.09 8.43 -15.68
C ARG A 152 -6.91 8.45 -16.67
N PRO A 153 -6.18 7.32 -16.81
CA PRO A 153 -5.11 7.20 -17.80
C PRO A 153 -5.66 7.28 -19.22
#